data_AF-A0A966V2C3-F1
#
_entry.id   AF-A0A966V2C3-F1
#
_cell.length_a   1.000
_cell.length_b   1.000
_cell.length_c   1.000
_cell.angle_alpha   90.00
_cell.angle_beta   90.00
_cell.angle_gamma   90.00
#
_symmetry.space_group_name_H-M   'P 1'
#
loop_
_entity.id
_entity.type
_entity.pdbx_description
1 polymer ?
#
loop_
_entity_poly.entity_id
_entity_poly.type
_entity_poly.pdbx_seq_one_letter_code
_entity_poly.pdbx_strand_id
1 'polypeptide(L)'
;MAERTFQCRRSKACRAWIPESAVGWQEEGSQRRPFCLPGMCPNGKRNDTSEELLALQLELRKLKEAARAAERDRDRALEQLANTMDSLTAALDIREIDQPEPLADHQPGARSESVPILLCSDWHCGAVVRPETVNDLNSYDVEEFHRRAAALFVNALKVVRMVRSSCDVRQMVLWLGGDLIDNWLHPEQIQLQELSPTQQIIECERAIVAGIDHLLEHGGFERIVIPCSYGNHGRTTQKMQADNAHATSYEWLMYQSLRRHYRHQERLEWRISDGNILYVEVLGRLLRFHHGDAIRYQGGIGGLTVPLTKWQLRQDQGIAADHSFFGHFHQLTMGPAWSVNGSLIGPTAYGLKLGFAPERPQQLLRFLDSERGWTGAFPVLTD
;
A
#
# COMPACT_ATOMS: atom_id res chain seq x y z
N MET A 1 48.81 -99.31 7.52
CA MET A 1 48.51 -100.16 8.70
C MET A 1 47.15 -99.73 9.22
N ALA A 2 46.20 -100.64 9.48
CA ALA A 2 44.88 -100.29 10.00
C ALA A 2 44.95 -100.03 11.53
N GLU A 3 44.38 -98.91 12.00
CA GLU A 3 44.33 -98.53 13.43
C GLU A 3 43.48 -99.53 14.21
N ARG A 4 43.93 -99.95 15.40
CA ARG A 4 43.20 -100.91 16.23
C ARG A 4 41.97 -100.23 16.85
N THR A 5 40.87 -100.96 16.92
CA THR A 5 39.62 -100.49 17.55
C THR A 5 39.24 -101.35 18.74
N PHE A 6 38.68 -100.74 19.77
CA PHE A 6 38.27 -101.40 21.01
C PHE A 6 36.79 -101.19 21.31
N GLN A 7 36.16 -102.16 21.97
CA GLN A 7 34.73 -102.08 22.28
C GLN A 7 34.49 -101.43 23.64
N CYS A 8 33.93 -100.22 23.65
CA CYS A 8 33.69 -99.42 24.84
C CYS A 8 32.81 -100.14 25.88
N ARG A 9 33.27 -100.17 27.13
CA ARG A 9 32.58 -100.76 28.29
C ARG A 9 32.20 -99.73 29.37
N ARG A 10 32.09 -98.44 29.00
CA ARG A 10 31.74 -97.33 29.92
C ARG A 10 30.48 -97.59 30.77
N SER A 11 29.55 -98.37 30.25
CA SER A 11 28.46 -98.98 31.03
C SER A 11 28.29 -100.44 30.60
N LYS A 12 27.69 -101.30 31.45
CA LYS A 12 27.54 -102.75 31.18
C LYS A 12 26.92 -103.06 29.81
N ALA A 13 26.01 -102.21 29.34
CA ALA A 13 25.31 -102.35 28.06
C ALA A 13 26.05 -101.72 26.87
N CYS A 14 27.05 -100.87 27.10
CA CYS A 14 27.78 -100.24 26.00
C CYS A 14 28.63 -101.28 25.26
N ARG A 15 28.54 -101.25 23.93
CA ARG A 15 29.25 -102.14 23.00
C ARG A 15 29.75 -101.39 21.76
N ALA A 16 29.82 -100.05 21.82
CA ALA A 16 30.27 -99.21 20.71
C ALA A 16 31.77 -99.42 20.44
N TRP A 17 32.14 -99.62 19.18
CA TRP A 17 33.55 -99.69 18.77
C TRP A 17 34.13 -98.28 18.69
N ILE A 18 35.27 -98.05 19.35
CA ILE A 18 35.98 -96.77 19.38
C ILE A 18 37.45 -96.99 18.94
N PRO A 19 38.04 -96.07 18.15
CA PRO A 19 39.44 -96.16 17.73
C PRO A 19 40.38 -96.01 18.94
N GLU A 20 41.58 -96.60 18.87
CA GLU A 20 42.58 -96.58 19.95
C GLU A 20 42.87 -95.17 20.48
N SER A 21 42.90 -94.18 19.58
CA SER A 21 43.05 -92.76 19.90
C SER A 21 41.96 -92.15 20.81
N ALA A 22 40.78 -92.77 20.93
CA ALA A 22 39.65 -92.29 21.75
C ALA A 22 39.33 -93.18 22.97
N VAL A 23 40.22 -94.15 23.26
CA VAL A 23 40.06 -95.14 24.33
C VAL A 23 40.83 -94.70 25.59
N GLY A 24 40.09 -94.51 26.68
CA GLY A 24 40.64 -94.58 28.04
C GLY A 24 40.63 -96.02 28.55
N TRP A 25 41.62 -96.42 29.34
CA TRP A 25 41.69 -97.75 29.95
C TRP A 25 41.42 -97.68 31.45
N GLN A 26 40.59 -98.60 31.96
CA GLN A 26 40.33 -98.77 33.38
C GLN A 26 40.77 -100.17 33.81
N GLU A 27 41.58 -100.27 34.86
CA GLU A 27 42.04 -101.55 35.42
C GLU A 27 40.95 -102.16 36.32
N GLU A 28 40.57 -103.41 36.05
CA GLU A 28 39.69 -104.23 36.88
C GLU A 28 40.37 -105.57 37.15
N GLY A 29 41.08 -105.65 38.29
CA GLY A 29 41.87 -106.83 38.65
C GLY A 29 42.99 -107.10 37.64
N SER A 30 43.08 -108.34 37.15
CA SER A 30 44.09 -108.75 36.15
C SER A 30 43.69 -108.43 34.70
N GLN A 31 42.60 -107.68 34.44
CA GLN A 31 42.16 -107.29 33.10
C GLN A 31 41.99 -105.75 32.95
N ARG A 32 42.34 -105.22 31.78
CA ARG A 32 42.10 -103.81 31.40
C ARG A 32 40.86 -103.68 30.51
N ARG A 33 39.94 -102.78 30.85
CA ARG A 33 38.72 -102.50 30.07
C ARG A 33 38.75 -101.12 29.41
N PRO A 34 38.39 -101.01 28.12
CA PRO A 34 38.38 -99.74 27.40
C PRO A 34 37.06 -98.96 27.60
N PHE A 35 37.12 -97.64 27.75
CA PHE A 35 35.96 -96.72 27.82
C PHE A 35 36.20 -95.44 26.99
N CYS A 36 35.13 -94.73 26.60
CA CYS A 36 35.26 -93.51 25.79
C CYS A 36 35.50 -92.27 26.67
N LEU A 37 36.41 -91.39 26.24
CA LEU A 37 36.71 -90.12 26.91
C LEU A 37 35.49 -89.16 26.94
N PRO A 38 35.43 -88.19 27.88
CA PRO A 38 34.35 -87.20 27.97
C PRO A 38 34.12 -86.46 26.64
N GLY A 39 32.86 -86.21 26.28
CA GLY A 39 32.48 -85.55 25.02
C GLY A 39 32.63 -86.39 23.75
N MET A 40 33.37 -87.50 23.79
CA MET A 40 33.63 -88.44 22.69
C MET A 40 32.69 -89.65 22.70
N CYS A 41 31.54 -89.55 23.38
CA CYS A 41 30.56 -90.63 23.44
C CYS A 41 29.79 -90.71 22.12
N PRO A 42 29.84 -91.84 21.38
CA PRO A 42 29.10 -91.99 20.12
C PRO A 42 27.58 -91.86 20.27
N ASN A 43 27.07 -92.05 21.50
CA ASN A 43 25.63 -92.09 21.80
C ASN A 43 25.06 -90.77 22.38
N GLY A 44 25.81 -89.65 22.38
CA GLY A 44 25.24 -88.28 22.37
C GLY A 44 24.52 -87.71 23.61
N LYS A 45 24.48 -88.35 24.78
CA LYS A 45 23.80 -87.79 25.97
C LYS A 45 24.65 -86.77 26.74
N ARG A 46 24.30 -85.47 26.69
CA ARG A 46 24.86 -84.36 27.51
C ARG A 46 23.68 -83.50 28.05
N ASN A 47 23.49 -83.37 29.35
CA ASN A 47 22.55 -82.43 30.00
C ASN A 47 23.27 -81.81 31.21
N ASP A 48 23.31 -80.47 31.32
CA ASP A 48 23.35 -79.64 32.56
C ASP A 48 23.89 -78.21 32.24
N THR A 49 23.14 -77.14 32.61
CA THR A 49 23.55 -75.91 33.38
C THR A 49 22.66 -74.65 33.16
N SER A 50 22.20 -74.02 34.27
CA SER A 50 21.17 -72.95 34.36
C SER A 50 21.68 -71.54 34.77
N GLU A 51 22.97 -71.23 34.67
CA GLU A 51 23.51 -69.88 35.00
C GLU A 51 24.00 -69.13 33.75
N GLU A 52 24.67 -69.85 32.85
CA GLU A 52 25.09 -69.34 31.53
C GLU A 52 23.89 -68.88 30.70
N LEU A 53 22.75 -69.59 30.80
CA LEU A 53 21.50 -69.22 30.12
C LEU A 53 20.93 -67.87 30.58
N LEU A 54 21.04 -67.53 31.88
CA LEU A 54 20.55 -66.27 32.43
C LEU A 54 21.47 -65.10 32.05
N ALA A 55 22.79 -65.32 32.10
CA ALA A 55 23.78 -64.36 31.62
C ALA A 55 23.56 -64.04 30.13
N LEU A 56 23.33 -65.09 29.32
CA LEU A 56 23.03 -64.96 27.89
C LEU A 56 21.71 -64.21 27.64
N GLN A 57 20.69 -64.39 28.49
CA GLN A 57 19.43 -63.65 28.38
C GLN A 57 19.58 -62.15 28.71
N LEU A 58 20.37 -61.80 29.73
CA LEU A 58 20.69 -60.41 30.07
C LEU A 58 21.53 -59.74 28.97
N GLU A 59 22.49 -60.47 28.41
CA GLU A 59 23.30 -60.01 27.27
C GLU A 59 22.44 -59.83 26.02
N LEU A 60 21.52 -60.77 25.73
CA LEU A 60 20.55 -60.64 24.64
C LEU A 60 19.67 -59.39 24.80
N ARG A 61 19.27 -59.05 26.03
CA ARG A 61 18.49 -57.84 26.29
C ARG A 61 19.31 -56.58 26.03
N LYS A 62 20.56 -56.51 26.51
CA LYS A 62 21.48 -55.39 26.23
C LYS A 62 21.73 -55.24 24.73
N LEU A 63 21.99 -56.34 24.03
CA LEU A 63 22.18 -56.34 22.58
C LEU A 63 20.92 -55.90 21.82
N LYS A 64 19.73 -56.30 22.27
CA LYS A 64 18.45 -55.83 21.71
C LYS A 64 18.22 -54.34 21.95
N GLU A 65 18.56 -53.83 23.13
CA GLU A 65 18.46 -52.39 23.44
C GLU A 65 19.46 -51.57 22.60
N ALA A 66 20.69 -52.05 22.45
CA ALA A 66 21.70 -51.45 21.57
C ALA A 66 21.28 -51.49 20.10
N ALA A 67 20.73 -52.60 19.62
CA ALA A 67 20.22 -52.72 18.25
C ALA A 67 19.06 -51.73 17.99
N ARG A 68 18.13 -51.57 18.95
CA ARG A 68 17.04 -50.58 18.86
C ARG A 68 17.52 -49.13 18.95
N ALA A 69 18.62 -48.86 19.65
CA ALA A 69 19.24 -47.53 19.66
C ALA A 69 19.89 -47.25 18.30
N ALA A 70 20.68 -48.19 17.79
CA ALA A 70 21.29 -48.10 16.47
C ALA A 70 20.26 -47.97 15.33
N GLU A 71 19.12 -48.65 15.44
CA GLU A 71 18.01 -48.53 14.49
C GLU A 71 17.41 -47.12 14.49
N ARG A 72 17.18 -46.54 15.68
CA ARG A 72 16.70 -45.15 15.82
C ARG A 72 17.71 -44.14 15.29
N ASP A 73 18.99 -44.33 15.58
CA ASP A 73 20.05 -43.46 15.07
C ASP A 73 20.17 -43.55 13.55
N ARG A 74 20.02 -44.76 12.98
CA ARG A 74 19.95 -44.98 11.53
C ARG A 74 18.77 -44.25 10.91
N ASP A 75 17.58 -44.40 11.49
CA ASP A 75 16.36 -43.77 10.96
C ASP A 75 16.47 -42.24 11.01
N ARG A 76 17.05 -41.68 12.09
CA ARG A 76 17.37 -40.25 12.19
C ARG A 76 18.39 -39.79 11.15
N ALA A 77 19.42 -40.59 10.89
CA ALA A 77 20.42 -40.29 9.87
C ALA A 77 19.82 -40.33 8.46
N LEU A 78 18.89 -41.27 8.19
CA LEU A 78 18.14 -41.33 6.93
C LEU A 78 17.24 -40.11 6.73
N GLU A 79 16.56 -39.66 7.79
CA GLU A 79 15.74 -38.43 7.75
C GLU A 79 16.59 -37.18 7.53
N GLN A 80 17.75 -37.07 8.19
CA GLN A 80 18.71 -36.00 7.95
C GLN A 80 19.24 -36.01 6.51
N LEU A 81 19.53 -37.20 5.97
CA LEU A 81 19.98 -37.35 4.59
C LEU A 81 18.88 -36.92 3.61
N ALA A 82 17.63 -37.33 3.83
CA ALA A 82 16.50 -36.92 3.00
C ALA A 82 16.31 -35.39 3.02
N ASN A 83 16.29 -34.77 4.20
CA ASN A 83 16.19 -33.31 4.34
C ASN A 83 17.35 -32.57 3.68
N THR A 84 18.57 -33.13 3.77
CA THR A 84 19.76 -32.56 3.13
C THR A 84 19.69 -32.69 1.61
N MET A 85 19.20 -33.82 1.11
CA MET A 85 18.98 -34.03 -0.33
C MET A 85 17.90 -33.10 -0.88
N ASP A 86 16.81 -32.88 -0.15
CA ASP A 86 15.77 -31.92 -0.54
C ASP A 86 16.31 -30.48 -0.52
N SER A 87 17.07 -30.12 0.51
CA SER A 87 17.71 -28.80 0.60
C SER A 87 18.74 -28.59 -0.51
N LEU A 88 19.53 -29.62 -0.85
CA LEU A 88 20.49 -29.59 -1.93
C LEU A 88 19.79 -29.51 -3.28
N THR A 89 18.69 -30.24 -3.47
CA THR A 89 17.87 -30.18 -4.69
C THR A 89 17.29 -28.78 -4.86
N ALA A 90 16.70 -28.20 -3.81
CA ALA A 90 16.20 -26.83 -3.84
C ALA A 90 17.31 -25.80 -4.08
N ALA A 91 18.52 -26.03 -3.56
CA ALA A 91 19.68 -25.17 -3.81
C ALA A 91 20.23 -25.31 -5.23
N LEU A 92 20.18 -26.51 -5.83
CA LEU A 92 20.56 -26.78 -7.22
C LEU A 92 19.48 -26.32 -8.21
N ASP A 93 18.21 -26.30 -7.79
CA ASP A 93 17.07 -25.72 -8.51
C ASP A 93 16.98 -24.19 -8.37
N ILE A 94 17.94 -23.56 -7.67
CA ILE A 94 18.24 -22.13 -7.86
C ILE A 94 18.78 -22.00 -9.27
N ARG A 95 17.85 -21.95 -10.23
CA ARG A 95 18.13 -21.53 -11.59
C ARG A 95 18.85 -20.19 -11.49
N GLU A 96 19.97 -20.08 -12.20
CA GLU A 96 20.55 -18.77 -12.47
C GLU A 96 19.42 -17.86 -12.94
N ILE A 97 19.36 -16.64 -12.42
CA ILE A 97 18.43 -15.64 -12.96
C ILE A 97 18.85 -15.49 -14.42
N ASP A 98 18.08 -16.09 -15.33
CA ASP A 98 18.25 -15.89 -16.77
C ASP A 98 18.39 -14.38 -16.97
N GLN A 99 19.50 -13.95 -17.58
CA GLN A 99 19.77 -12.53 -17.74
C GLN A 99 18.55 -11.90 -18.42
N PRO A 100 17.76 -11.06 -17.71
CA PRO A 100 16.58 -10.49 -18.30
C PRO A 100 17.03 -9.62 -19.47
N GLU A 101 16.20 -9.55 -20.50
CA GLU A 101 16.45 -8.60 -21.59
C GLU A 101 16.70 -7.22 -20.96
N PRO A 102 17.74 -6.50 -21.39
CA PRO A 102 18.02 -5.18 -20.87
C PRO A 102 16.77 -4.32 -21.10
N LEU A 103 16.32 -3.66 -20.04
CA LEU A 103 15.21 -2.72 -20.15
C LEU A 103 15.52 -1.73 -21.27
N ALA A 104 14.65 -1.67 -22.27
CA ALA A 104 14.79 -0.70 -23.34
C ALA A 104 14.81 0.70 -22.73
N ASP A 105 15.87 1.45 -23.02
CA ASP A 105 15.94 2.85 -22.60
C ASP A 105 14.80 3.63 -23.27
N HIS A 106 14.31 4.65 -22.59
CA HIS A 106 13.30 5.53 -23.17
C HIS A 106 13.92 6.25 -24.37
N GLN A 107 13.61 5.79 -25.57
CA GLN A 107 14.00 6.53 -26.76
C GLN A 107 13.25 7.86 -26.75
N PRO A 108 13.94 9.00 -26.94
CA PRO A 108 13.29 10.30 -27.09
C PRO A 108 12.46 10.30 -28.38
N GLY A 109 11.23 9.81 -28.28
CA GLY A 109 10.22 9.79 -29.32
C GLY A 109 9.36 11.06 -29.29
N ALA A 110 8.19 10.99 -29.93
CA ALA A 110 7.18 12.05 -29.85
C ALA A 110 6.76 12.26 -28.39
N ARG A 111 6.81 13.50 -27.93
CA ARG A 111 6.43 13.86 -26.56
C ARG A 111 4.91 13.89 -26.50
N SER A 112 4.33 13.14 -25.55
CA SER A 112 2.89 13.19 -25.30
C SER A 112 2.48 14.56 -24.77
N GLU A 113 1.23 14.96 -25.03
CA GLU A 113 0.68 16.18 -24.47
C GLU A 113 0.22 15.92 -23.03
N SER A 114 0.59 16.80 -22.11
CA SER A 114 0.14 16.76 -20.71
C SER A 114 -0.48 18.09 -20.30
N VAL A 115 -1.67 18.01 -19.71
CA VAL A 115 -2.44 19.17 -19.25
C VAL A 115 -2.43 19.21 -17.72
N PRO A 116 -1.76 20.22 -17.10
CA PRO A 116 -1.92 20.50 -15.69
C PRO A 116 -3.32 21.00 -15.38
N ILE A 117 -3.91 20.47 -14.31
CA ILE A 117 -5.18 20.88 -13.73
C ILE A 117 -4.89 21.33 -12.30
N LEU A 118 -4.88 22.65 -12.09
CA LEU A 118 -4.72 23.26 -10.78
C LEU A 118 -6.10 23.51 -10.18
N LEU A 119 -6.31 23.02 -8.97
CA LEU A 119 -7.53 23.26 -8.22
C LEU A 119 -7.33 24.46 -7.31
N CYS A 120 -8.20 25.46 -7.41
CA CYS A 120 -8.24 26.63 -6.55
C CYS A 120 -9.61 26.70 -5.89
N SER A 121 -9.74 26.14 -4.69
CA SER A 121 -10.97 26.15 -3.89
C SER A 121 -10.63 26.33 -2.43
N ASP A 122 -11.63 26.69 -1.61
CA ASP A 122 -11.46 26.72 -0.16
C ASP A 122 -10.32 27.67 0.29
N TRP A 123 -10.28 28.85 -0.34
CA TRP A 123 -9.31 29.88 0.03
C TRP A 123 -9.76 30.68 1.25
N HIS A 124 -11.07 30.84 1.44
CA HIS A 124 -11.65 31.59 2.56
C HIS A 124 -11.02 32.98 2.76
N CYS A 125 -10.87 33.75 1.68
CA CYS A 125 -10.39 35.12 1.76
C CYS A 125 -11.24 35.91 2.78
N GLY A 126 -10.57 36.58 3.72
CA GLY A 126 -11.20 37.33 4.82
C GLY A 126 -11.42 36.54 6.11
N ALA A 127 -11.21 35.22 6.12
CA ALA A 127 -11.19 34.45 7.35
C ALA A 127 -10.05 34.92 8.26
N VAL A 128 -10.26 34.76 9.57
CA VAL A 128 -9.24 35.05 10.60
C VAL A 128 -9.06 33.81 11.45
N VAL A 129 -7.83 33.27 11.47
CA VAL A 129 -7.43 32.16 12.34
C VAL A 129 -6.32 32.67 13.26
N ARG A 130 -6.62 32.73 14.55
CA ARG A 130 -5.64 33.12 15.58
C ARG A 130 -4.90 31.88 16.09
N PRO A 131 -3.56 31.87 16.15
CA PRO A 131 -2.76 30.73 16.61
C PRO A 131 -3.24 30.11 17.92
N GLU A 132 -3.56 30.93 18.91
CA GLU A 132 -4.00 30.51 20.23
C GLU A 132 -5.33 29.74 20.22
N THR A 133 -6.15 29.92 19.18
CA THR A 133 -7.43 29.19 19.02
C THR A 133 -7.28 27.84 18.35
N VAL A 134 -6.10 27.56 17.80
CA VAL A 134 -5.79 26.34 17.04
C VAL A 134 -4.53 25.64 17.53
N ASN A 135 -4.12 25.86 18.79
CA ASN A 135 -2.92 25.27 19.40
C ASN A 135 -1.65 25.54 18.59
N ASP A 136 -1.52 26.75 18.04
CA ASP A 136 -0.39 27.21 17.22
C ASP A 136 -0.15 26.40 15.93
N LEU A 137 -1.15 25.62 15.49
CA LEU A 137 -1.07 24.85 14.26
C LEU A 137 -1.19 25.71 12.99
N ASN A 138 -1.71 26.93 13.11
CA ASN A 138 -1.98 27.82 11.97
C ASN A 138 -2.18 29.27 12.39
N SER A 139 -1.87 30.20 11.49
CA SER A 139 -2.32 31.59 11.51
C SER A 139 -2.89 31.93 10.15
N TYR A 140 -3.94 32.74 10.11
CA TYR A 140 -4.53 33.16 8.85
C TYR A 140 -5.21 34.52 8.97
N ASP A 141 -4.94 35.39 8.01
CA ASP A 141 -5.57 36.68 7.82
C ASP A 141 -5.47 37.04 6.32
N VAL A 142 -5.84 38.28 5.97
CA VAL A 142 -5.82 38.74 4.57
C VAL A 142 -4.41 38.84 4.00
N GLU A 143 -3.40 39.17 4.81
CA GLU A 143 -2.01 39.25 4.38
C GLU A 143 -1.47 37.85 4.08
N GLU A 144 -1.69 36.92 4.99
CA GLU A 144 -1.33 35.52 4.83
C GLU A 144 -2.08 34.88 3.65
N PHE A 145 -3.35 35.21 3.44
CA PHE A 145 -4.11 34.81 2.24
C PHE A 145 -3.37 35.21 0.96
N HIS A 146 -2.99 36.48 0.81
CA HIS A 146 -2.28 36.96 -0.39
C HIS A 146 -0.92 36.28 -0.55
N ARG A 147 -0.18 36.10 0.56
CA ARG A 147 1.11 35.39 0.54
C ARG A 147 0.95 33.95 0.04
N ARG A 148 -0.01 33.19 0.59
CA ARG A 148 -0.27 31.80 0.22
C ARG A 148 -0.81 31.69 -1.21
N ALA A 149 -1.71 32.58 -1.61
CA ALA A 149 -2.23 32.63 -2.97
C ALA A 149 -1.12 32.90 -3.99
N ALA A 150 -0.21 33.85 -3.73
CA ALA A 150 0.94 34.09 -4.60
C ALA A 150 1.89 32.87 -4.64
N ALA A 151 2.19 32.27 -3.48
CA ALA A 151 3.02 31.07 -3.38
C ALA A 151 2.45 29.90 -4.19
N LEU A 152 1.12 29.74 -4.19
CA LEU A 152 0.42 28.71 -4.96
C LEU A 152 0.78 28.77 -6.45
N PHE A 153 0.61 29.93 -7.10
CA PHE A 153 0.87 30.06 -8.53
C PHE A 153 2.37 29.92 -8.86
N VAL A 154 3.24 30.49 -8.03
CA VAL A 154 4.70 30.37 -8.20
C VAL A 154 5.14 28.90 -8.08
N ASN A 155 4.66 28.19 -7.06
CA ASN A 155 5.02 26.80 -6.81
C ASN A 155 4.39 25.85 -7.83
N ALA A 156 3.15 26.11 -8.27
CA ALA A 156 2.51 25.36 -9.35
C ALA A 156 3.35 25.42 -10.63
N LEU A 157 3.85 26.59 -11.02
CA LEU A 157 4.73 26.70 -12.20
C LEU A 157 6.06 25.96 -12.05
N LYS A 158 6.63 25.84 -10.84
CA LYS A 158 7.81 24.99 -10.62
C LYS A 158 7.52 23.54 -10.99
N VAL A 159 6.38 23.01 -10.55
CA VAL A 159 5.95 21.64 -10.87
C VAL A 159 5.63 21.49 -12.36
N VAL A 160 4.96 22.47 -12.97
CA VAL A 160 4.69 22.45 -14.42
C VAL A 160 5.98 22.42 -15.23
N ARG A 161 7.00 23.22 -14.85
CA ARG A 161 8.32 23.22 -15.52
C ARG A 161 9.02 21.88 -15.39
N MET A 162 8.91 21.22 -14.24
CA MET A 162 9.42 19.87 -14.04
C MET A 162 8.75 18.87 -14.98
N VAL A 163 7.41 18.85 -15.10
CA VAL A 163 6.73 17.93 -16.02
C VAL A 163 7.03 18.26 -17.49
N ARG A 164 7.16 19.55 -17.81
CA ARG A 164 7.53 20.02 -19.16
C ARG A 164 8.92 19.56 -19.61
N SER A 165 9.78 19.03 -18.74
CA SER A 165 11.04 18.39 -19.18
C SER A 165 10.81 17.06 -19.90
N SER A 166 9.66 16.43 -19.72
CA SER A 166 9.35 15.11 -20.30
C SER A 166 8.15 15.12 -21.26
N CYS A 167 7.19 16.03 -21.07
CA CYS A 167 5.98 16.13 -21.90
C CYS A 167 5.82 17.52 -22.54
N ASP A 168 4.96 17.61 -23.56
CA ASP A 168 4.51 18.89 -24.12
C ASP A 168 3.36 19.44 -23.27
N VAL A 169 3.52 20.65 -22.74
CA VAL A 169 2.50 21.29 -21.88
C VAL A 169 2.10 22.63 -22.48
N ARG A 170 1.10 22.58 -23.37
CA ARG A 170 0.59 23.75 -24.12
C ARG A 170 -0.61 24.40 -23.46
N GLN A 171 -1.44 23.65 -22.75
CA GLN A 171 -2.66 24.19 -22.13
C GLN A 171 -2.74 23.83 -20.64
N MET A 172 -3.55 24.57 -19.90
CA MET A 172 -3.79 24.38 -18.47
C MET A 172 -5.27 24.49 -18.16
N VAL A 173 -5.72 23.74 -17.15
CA VAL A 173 -7.00 23.98 -16.49
C VAL A 173 -6.73 24.64 -15.14
N LEU A 174 -7.35 25.80 -14.90
CA LEU A 174 -7.33 26.51 -13.62
C LEU A 174 -8.76 26.51 -13.07
N TRP A 175 -9.08 25.56 -12.20
CA TRP A 175 -10.42 25.48 -11.63
C TRP A 175 -10.57 26.47 -10.47
N LEU A 176 -11.53 27.39 -10.59
CA LEU A 176 -11.99 28.24 -9.49
C LEU A 176 -13.20 27.56 -8.84
N GLY A 177 -12.95 26.79 -7.78
CA GLY A 177 -13.83 25.74 -7.28
C GLY A 177 -14.74 26.09 -6.11
N GLY A 178 -14.91 27.38 -5.80
CA GLY A 178 -15.79 27.85 -4.72
C GLY A 178 -15.13 27.88 -3.35
N ASP A 179 -15.83 28.53 -2.40
CA ASP A 179 -15.34 28.86 -1.06
C ASP A 179 -14.00 29.66 -1.08
N LEU A 180 -13.86 30.53 -2.07
CA LEU A 180 -12.76 31.46 -2.26
C LEU A 180 -12.82 32.66 -1.30
N ILE A 181 -14.02 33.02 -0.84
CA ILE A 181 -14.26 34.00 0.23
C ILE A 181 -14.84 33.30 1.46
N ASP A 182 -14.67 33.86 2.66
CA ASP A 182 -15.20 33.25 3.88
C ASP A 182 -16.64 33.68 4.20
N ASN A 183 -16.99 34.92 3.84
CA ASN A 183 -18.30 35.56 4.06
C ASN A 183 -18.72 35.58 5.55
N TRP A 184 -19.92 36.08 5.82
CA TRP A 184 -20.53 36.18 7.15
C TRP A 184 -21.69 35.20 7.30
N LEU A 185 -21.37 33.91 7.27
CA LEU A 185 -22.37 32.84 7.42
C LEU A 185 -22.76 32.60 8.89
N HIS A 186 -21.84 32.90 9.80
CA HIS A 186 -21.98 32.69 11.24
C HIS A 186 -21.73 33.98 12.02
N PRO A 187 -22.41 34.22 13.17
CA PRO A 187 -22.22 35.42 13.96
C PRO A 187 -20.77 35.66 14.41
N GLU A 188 -19.99 34.61 14.64
CA GLU A 188 -18.58 34.72 15.01
C GLU A 188 -17.74 35.36 13.90
N GLN A 189 -18.05 35.09 12.63
CA GLN A 189 -17.36 35.69 11.50
C GLN A 189 -17.59 37.20 11.43
N ILE A 190 -18.81 37.66 11.73
CA ILE A 190 -19.14 39.10 11.81
C ILE A 190 -18.34 39.79 12.93
N GLN A 191 -18.04 39.08 14.02
CA GLN A 191 -17.32 39.63 15.17
C GLN A 191 -15.80 39.66 14.95
N LEU A 192 -15.28 38.69 14.19
CA LEU A 192 -13.84 38.45 14.07
C LEU A 192 -13.22 38.99 12.79
N GLN A 193 -13.93 38.91 11.67
CA GLN A 193 -13.37 39.27 10.37
C GLN A 193 -13.31 40.80 10.20
N GLU A 194 -12.23 41.28 9.62
CA GLU A 194 -12.02 42.70 9.36
C GLU A 194 -12.69 43.17 8.06
N LEU A 195 -12.84 42.26 7.10
CA LEU A 195 -13.41 42.55 5.79
C LEU A 195 -14.88 42.14 5.72
N SER A 196 -15.70 43.04 5.20
CA SER A 196 -17.04 42.69 4.73
C SER A 196 -16.99 41.73 3.53
N PRO A 197 -18.05 40.93 3.28
CA PRO A 197 -18.06 39.98 2.16
C PRO A 197 -17.75 40.62 0.81
N THR A 198 -18.18 41.88 0.59
CA THR A 198 -17.87 42.62 -0.63
C THR A 198 -16.39 43.02 -0.73
N GLN A 199 -15.74 43.36 0.40
CA GLN A 199 -14.30 43.61 0.44
C GLN A 199 -13.49 42.32 0.24
N GLN A 200 -13.97 41.20 0.78
CA GLN A 200 -13.35 39.88 0.56
C GLN A 200 -13.33 39.51 -0.93
N ILE A 201 -14.41 39.77 -1.66
CA ILE A 201 -14.44 39.57 -3.12
C ILE A 201 -13.36 40.41 -3.81
N ILE A 202 -13.21 41.68 -3.45
CA ILE A 202 -12.22 42.58 -4.07
C ILE A 202 -10.79 42.08 -3.84
N GLU A 203 -10.47 41.67 -2.61
CA GLU A 203 -9.14 41.14 -2.29
C GLU A 203 -8.90 39.77 -2.93
N CYS A 204 -9.93 38.91 -2.99
CA CYS A 204 -9.86 37.64 -3.69
C CYS A 204 -9.65 37.82 -5.21
N GLU A 205 -10.38 38.75 -5.83
CA GLU A 205 -10.22 39.12 -7.24
C GLU A 205 -8.79 39.60 -7.52
N ARG A 206 -8.21 40.42 -6.62
CA ARG A 206 -6.80 40.85 -6.74
C ARG A 206 -5.83 39.67 -6.73
N ALA A 207 -6.02 38.71 -5.84
CA ALA A 207 -5.16 37.52 -5.76
C ALA A 207 -5.29 36.63 -7.01
N ILE A 208 -6.52 36.43 -7.50
CA ILE A 208 -6.78 35.65 -8.72
C ILE A 208 -6.17 36.34 -9.94
N VAL A 209 -6.31 37.66 -10.07
CA VAL A 209 -5.70 38.44 -11.17
C VAL A 209 -4.18 38.29 -11.13
N ALA A 210 -3.55 38.49 -9.97
CA ALA A 210 -2.10 38.34 -9.83
C ALA A 210 -1.63 36.91 -10.22
N GLY A 211 -2.40 35.89 -9.85
CA GLY A 211 -2.13 34.51 -10.23
C GLY A 211 -2.26 34.24 -11.73
N ILE A 212 -3.36 34.67 -12.34
CA ILE A 212 -3.62 34.52 -13.78
C ILE A 212 -2.57 35.27 -14.59
N ASP A 213 -2.23 36.51 -14.21
CA ASP A 213 -1.19 37.30 -14.89
C ASP A 213 0.17 36.59 -14.80
N HIS A 214 0.51 36.04 -13.63
CA HIS A 214 1.72 35.24 -13.46
C HIS A 214 1.75 34.02 -14.39
N LEU A 215 0.62 33.30 -14.53
CA LEU A 215 0.51 32.15 -15.45
C LEU A 215 0.60 32.57 -16.93
N LEU A 216 -0.01 33.70 -17.30
CA LEU A 216 0.05 34.22 -18.66
C LEU A 216 1.47 34.62 -19.07
N GLU A 217 2.19 35.28 -18.17
CA GLU A 217 3.55 35.78 -18.39
C GLU A 217 4.60 34.66 -18.32
N HIS A 218 4.54 33.80 -17.30
CA HIS A 218 5.62 32.85 -16.99
C HIS A 218 5.27 31.39 -17.25
N GLY A 219 4.01 31.09 -17.54
CA GLY A 219 3.52 29.72 -17.72
C GLY A 219 3.73 29.17 -19.13
N GLY A 220 3.82 30.02 -20.15
CA GLY A 220 4.01 29.59 -21.54
C GLY A 220 2.86 28.72 -22.09
N PHE A 221 1.64 28.94 -21.61
CA PHE A 221 0.45 28.21 -22.06
C PHE A 221 -0.22 28.87 -23.26
N GLU A 222 -0.47 28.17 -24.35
CA GLU A 222 -1.25 28.66 -25.49
C GLU A 222 -2.73 28.87 -25.11
N ARG A 223 -3.26 28.10 -24.16
CA ARG A 223 -4.65 28.18 -23.70
C ARG A 223 -4.77 27.85 -22.21
N ILE A 224 -5.59 28.61 -21.47
CA ILE A 224 -5.94 28.32 -20.08
C ILE A 224 -7.47 28.27 -19.99
N VAL A 225 -8.00 27.08 -19.70
CA VAL A 225 -9.43 26.90 -19.46
C VAL A 225 -9.70 27.15 -17.97
N ILE A 226 -10.68 28.00 -17.68
CA ILE A 226 -11.03 28.40 -16.32
C ILE A 226 -12.49 27.98 -16.04
N PRO A 227 -12.72 26.73 -15.60
CA PRO A 227 -13.99 26.32 -15.05
C PRO A 227 -14.22 27.03 -13.71
N CYS A 228 -15.40 27.60 -13.52
CA CYS A 228 -15.78 28.27 -12.27
C CYS A 228 -17.03 27.64 -11.66
N SER A 229 -16.90 27.19 -10.41
CA SER A 229 -17.95 26.65 -9.58
C SER A 229 -18.12 27.56 -8.36
N TYR A 230 -19.35 27.97 -8.04
CA TYR A 230 -19.60 28.67 -6.78
C TYR A 230 -19.61 27.67 -5.61
N GLY A 231 -19.14 28.10 -4.44
CA GLY A 231 -19.20 27.34 -3.19
C GLY A 231 -20.33 27.81 -2.28
N ASN A 232 -20.45 27.17 -1.12
CA ASN A 232 -21.48 27.54 -0.16
C ASN A 232 -21.16 28.83 0.59
N HIS A 233 -19.90 29.23 0.72
CA HIS A 233 -19.50 30.51 1.32
C HIS A 233 -19.81 31.70 0.42
N GLY A 234 -19.94 31.52 -0.90
CA GLY A 234 -20.34 32.59 -1.81
C GLY A 234 -21.77 33.12 -1.62
N ARG A 235 -22.64 32.40 -0.91
CA ARG A 235 -24.08 32.71 -0.88
C ARG A 235 -24.45 34.01 -0.14
N THR A 236 -25.48 34.69 -0.63
CA THR A 236 -26.15 35.81 0.06
C THR A 236 -27.38 35.38 0.85
N THR A 237 -27.74 34.10 0.77
CA THR A 237 -28.90 33.49 1.42
C THR A 237 -28.50 32.74 2.68
N GLN A 238 -29.48 32.46 3.57
CA GLN A 238 -29.20 31.69 4.79
C GLN A 238 -28.71 30.26 4.50
N LYS A 239 -29.23 29.64 3.45
CA LYS A 239 -28.91 28.28 2.99
C LYS A 239 -28.74 28.24 1.48
N MET A 240 -27.96 27.28 1.00
CA MET A 240 -27.85 27.00 -0.43
C MET A 240 -29.21 26.68 -1.04
N GLN A 241 -29.44 27.19 -2.24
CA GLN A 241 -30.63 26.97 -3.05
C GLN A 241 -30.26 26.08 -4.24
N ALA A 242 -31.19 25.28 -4.75
CA ALA A 242 -30.87 24.31 -5.80
C ALA A 242 -30.77 24.95 -7.19
N ASP A 243 -31.70 25.84 -7.53
CA ASP A 243 -31.91 26.35 -8.89
C ASP A 243 -31.19 27.68 -9.16
N ASN A 244 -31.24 28.59 -8.18
CA ASN A 244 -30.77 29.97 -8.31
C ASN A 244 -29.57 30.31 -7.39
N ALA A 245 -28.81 29.30 -6.95
CA ALA A 245 -27.62 29.54 -6.12
C ALA A 245 -26.59 30.44 -6.82
N HIS A 246 -26.39 30.30 -8.13
CA HIS A 246 -25.52 31.19 -8.91
C HIS A 246 -25.96 32.66 -8.81
N ALA A 247 -27.26 32.93 -8.96
CA ALA A 247 -27.83 34.28 -8.92
C ALA A 247 -27.76 34.93 -7.53
N THR A 248 -27.55 34.13 -6.49
CA THR A 248 -27.40 34.56 -5.10
C THR A 248 -25.98 34.33 -4.59
N SER A 249 -24.98 34.28 -5.47
CA SER A 249 -23.57 34.05 -5.13
C SER A 249 -22.69 35.25 -5.45
N TYR A 250 -21.97 35.73 -4.44
CA TYR A 250 -20.88 36.68 -4.54
C TYR A 250 -19.73 36.18 -5.42
N GLU A 251 -19.43 34.88 -5.36
CA GLU A 251 -18.36 34.28 -6.16
C GLU A 251 -18.75 34.21 -7.63
N TRP A 252 -20.01 33.88 -7.94
CA TRP A 252 -20.48 33.92 -9.31
C TRP A 252 -20.36 35.34 -9.88
N LEU A 253 -20.72 36.37 -9.11
CA LEU A 253 -20.52 37.77 -9.49
C LEU A 253 -19.03 38.10 -9.72
N MET A 254 -18.14 37.63 -8.83
CA MET A 254 -16.68 37.79 -8.96
C MET A 254 -16.17 37.16 -10.26
N TYR A 255 -16.61 35.96 -10.61
CA TYR A 255 -16.23 35.30 -11.86
C TYR A 255 -16.68 36.09 -13.10
N GLN A 256 -17.86 36.72 -13.05
CA GLN A 256 -18.29 37.62 -14.12
C GLN A 256 -17.42 38.89 -14.20
N SER A 257 -16.99 39.43 -13.06
CA SER A 257 -16.05 40.55 -13.02
C SER A 257 -14.71 40.19 -13.66
N LEU A 258 -14.13 39.05 -13.25
CA LEU A 258 -12.88 38.53 -13.81
C LEU A 258 -12.97 38.28 -15.32
N ARG A 259 -14.04 37.63 -15.80
CA ARG A 259 -14.26 37.45 -17.24
C ARG A 259 -14.33 38.79 -17.99
N ARG A 260 -14.96 39.81 -17.40
CA ARG A 260 -15.04 41.15 -17.99
C ARG A 260 -13.68 41.87 -17.97
N HIS A 261 -12.87 41.67 -16.93
CA HIS A 261 -11.52 42.19 -16.83
C HIS A 261 -10.64 41.65 -17.97
N TYR A 262 -10.69 40.34 -18.19
CA TYR A 262 -9.90 39.64 -19.20
C TYR A 262 -10.55 39.52 -20.59
N ARG A 263 -11.57 40.31 -20.92
CA ARG A 263 -12.36 40.19 -22.17
C ARG A 263 -11.56 40.30 -23.48
N HIS A 264 -10.34 40.82 -23.42
CA HIS A 264 -9.44 40.96 -24.58
C HIS A 264 -8.27 39.96 -24.56
N GLN A 265 -8.23 39.05 -23.59
CA GLN A 265 -7.20 38.03 -23.49
C GLN A 265 -7.70 36.72 -24.11
N GLU A 266 -7.32 36.46 -25.36
CA GLU A 266 -7.80 35.32 -26.14
C GLU A 266 -7.30 33.95 -25.62
N ARG A 267 -6.20 33.94 -24.84
CA ARG A 267 -5.66 32.71 -24.24
C ARG A 267 -6.53 32.16 -23.11
N LEU A 268 -7.45 32.96 -22.54
CA LEU A 268 -8.28 32.55 -21.41
C LEU A 268 -9.68 32.15 -21.87
N GLU A 269 -10.10 30.94 -21.50
CA GLU A 269 -11.43 30.42 -21.79
C GLU A 269 -12.24 30.24 -20.51
N TRP A 270 -13.19 31.14 -20.27
CA TRP A 270 -14.05 31.12 -19.08
C TRP A 270 -15.23 30.17 -19.26
N ARG A 271 -15.39 29.23 -18.32
CA ARG A 271 -16.55 28.33 -18.22
C ARG A 271 -17.22 28.53 -16.86
N ILE A 272 -18.09 29.53 -16.77
CA ILE A 272 -18.77 29.90 -15.52
C ILE A 272 -20.11 29.16 -15.46
N SER A 273 -20.30 28.35 -14.41
CA SER A 273 -21.50 27.55 -14.26
C SER A 273 -22.64 28.31 -13.58
N ASP A 274 -23.82 28.27 -14.19
CA ASP A 274 -25.08 28.66 -13.51
C ASP A 274 -25.68 27.48 -12.73
N GLY A 275 -25.31 26.25 -13.09
CA GLY A 275 -25.69 25.03 -12.39
C GLY A 275 -24.68 24.60 -11.34
N ASN A 276 -25.08 23.65 -10.50
CA ASN A 276 -24.22 23.14 -9.43
C ASN A 276 -23.01 22.33 -9.96
N ILE A 277 -23.16 21.65 -11.10
CA ILE A 277 -22.12 20.80 -11.69
C ILE A 277 -21.69 21.39 -13.04
N LEU A 278 -20.38 21.47 -13.26
CA LEU A 278 -19.78 21.91 -14.51
C LEU A 278 -18.98 20.77 -15.15
N TYR A 279 -19.05 20.66 -16.48
CA TYR A 279 -18.31 19.65 -17.24
C TYR A 279 -17.39 20.33 -18.26
N VAL A 280 -16.16 19.85 -18.38
CA VAL A 280 -15.18 20.31 -19.36
C VAL A 280 -14.46 19.11 -19.95
N GLU A 281 -14.36 19.06 -21.27
CA GLU A 281 -13.60 18.03 -21.98
C GLU A 281 -12.13 18.45 -22.11
N VAL A 282 -11.21 17.56 -21.72
CA VAL A 282 -9.76 17.76 -21.79
C VAL A 282 -9.11 16.49 -22.30
N LEU A 283 -8.36 16.58 -23.40
CA LEU A 283 -7.72 15.42 -24.06
C LEU A 283 -8.68 14.23 -24.26
N GLY A 284 -9.89 14.52 -24.75
CA GLY A 284 -10.94 13.53 -25.02
C GLY A 284 -11.58 12.90 -23.77
N ARG A 285 -11.33 13.45 -22.58
CA ARG A 285 -11.89 12.98 -21.30
C ARG A 285 -12.80 14.03 -20.69
N LEU A 286 -13.98 13.62 -20.25
CA LEU A 286 -14.97 14.51 -19.64
C LEU A 286 -14.68 14.65 -18.14
N LEU A 287 -14.26 15.85 -17.74
CA LEU A 287 -13.96 16.19 -16.35
C LEU A 287 -15.17 16.91 -15.73
N ARG A 288 -15.56 16.47 -14.54
CA ARG A 288 -16.65 17.05 -13.75
C ARG A 288 -16.09 17.89 -12.60
N PHE A 289 -16.60 19.10 -12.44
CA PHE A 289 -16.25 20.02 -11.36
C PHE A 289 -17.49 20.33 -10.53
N HIS A 290 -17.37 20.12 -9.21
CA HIS A 290 -18.42 20.38 -8.23
C HIS A 290 -17.77 20.83 -6.93
N HIS A 291 -18.29 21.85 -6.24
CA HIS A 291 -17.64 22.34 -5.03
C HIS A 291 -17.58 21.28 -3.91
N GLY A 292 -18.67 20.53 -3.72
CA GLY A 292 -18.77 19.43 -2.75
C GLY A 292 -19.87 19.60 -1.69
N ASP A 293 -20.48 20.78 -1.60
CA ASP A 293 -21.54 21.17 -0.65
C ASP A 293 -22.80 20.29 -0.68
N ALA A 294 -23.07 19.63 -1.81
CA ALA A 294 -24.16 18.67 -1.97
C ALA A 294 -23.89 17.30 -1.28
N ILE A 295 -22.65 17.05 -0.86
CA ILE A 295 -22.19 15.74 -0.36
C ILE A 295 -22.09 15.80 1.16
N ARG A 296 -22.87 14.97 1.85
CA ARG A 296 -22.87 14.91 3.31
C ARG A 296 -21.96 13.79 3.81
N TYR A 297 -20.98 14.16 4.62
CA TYR A 297 -20.20 13.24 5.43
C TYR A 297 -20.53 13.44 6.92
N GLN A 298 -20.81 12.35 7.64
CA GLN A 298 -21.26 12.38 9.05
C GLN A 298 -20.26 11.66 9.98
N GLY A 299 -19.01 11.50 9.54
CA GLY A 299 -18.05 10.63 10.21
C GLY A 299 -18.25 9.16 9.84
N GLY A 300 -17.21 8.34 10.02
CA GLY A 300 -17.27 6.91 9.79
C GLY A 300 -15.96 6.28 9.32
N ILE A 301 -15.86 4.96 9.48
CA ILE A 301 -14.74 4.17 8.96
C ILE A 301 -14.79 4.24 7.43
N GLY A 302 -13.70 4.70 6.81
CA GLY A 302 -13.59 4.90 5.35
C GLY A 302 -13.61 6.35 4.88
N GLY A 303 -13.85 7.32 5.77
CA GLY A 303 -13.68 8.74 5.47
C GLY A 303 -14.57 9.23 4.32
N LEU A 304 -14.05 10.19 3.56
CA LEU A 304 -14.74 10.78 2.41
C LEU A 304 -14.98 9.81 1.25
N THR A 305 -14.26 8.67 1.22
CA THR A 305 -14.31 7.71 0.10
C THR A 305 -15.71 7.21 -0.19
N VAL A 306 -16.46 6.82 0.86
CA VAL A 306 -17.81 6.27 0.72
C VAL A 306 -18.81 7.31 0.19
N PRO A 307 -18.99 8.50 0.81
CA PRO A 307 -19.95 9.48 0.32
C PRO A 307 -19.59 10.03 -1.08
N LEU A 308 -18.30 10.25 -1.37
CA LEU A 308 -17.86 10.74 -2.68
C LEU A 308 -18.12 9.72 -3.78
N THR A 309 -17.72 8.47 -3.59
CA THR A 309 -17.95 7.40 -4.56
C THR A 309 -19.44 7.19 -4.80
N LYS A 310 -20.27 7.24 -3.74
CA LYS A 310 -21.73 7.13 -3.86
C LYS A 310 -22.34 8.30 -4.63
N TRP A 311 -21.88 9.52 -4.39
CA TRP A 311 -22.37 10.69 -5.11
C TRP A 311 -21.96 10.61 -6.59
N GLN A 312 -20.70 10.30 -6.87
CA GLN A 312 -20.16 10.14 -8.22
C GLN A 312 -20.98 9.12 -9.02
N LEU A 313 -21.16 7.91 -8.49
CA LEU A 313 -21.92 6.83 -9.16
C LEU A 313 -23.37 7.23 -9.49
N ARG A 314 -23.98 8.11 -8.67
CA ARG A 314 -25.34 8.63 -8.94
C ARG A 314 -25.34 9.67 -10.05
N GLN A 315 -24.37 10.58 -10.04
CA GLN A 315 -24.27 11.59 -11.09
C GLN A 315 -23.93 10.97 -12.45
N ASP A 316 -23.14 9.89 -12.44
CA ASP A 316 -22.77 9.15 -13.65
C ASP A 316 -23.97 8.45 -14.32
N GLN A 317 -25.10 8.28 -13.61
CA GLN A 317 -26.36 7.81 -14.23
C GLN A 317 -26.97 8.85 -15.19
N GLY A 318 -26.68 10.13 -14.99
CA GLY A 318 -27.11 11.21 -15.88
C GLY A 318 -26.06 11.50 -16.94
N ILE A 319 -24.90 11.98 -16.51
CA ILE A 319 -23.75 12.25 -17.37
C ILE A 319 -22.53 11.61 -16.72
N ALA A 320 -22.06 10.51 -17.30
CA ALA A 320 -20.83 9.84 -16.91
C ALA A 320 -19.63 10.73 -17.19
N ALA A 321 -18.81 10.97 -16.16
CA ALA A 321 -17.55 11.70 -16.27
C ALA A 321 -16.38 10.75 -15.99
N ASP A 322 -15.26 10.97 -16.67
CA ASP A 322 -14.03 10.20 -16.48
C ASP A 322 -13.35 10.51 -15.14
N HIS A 323 -13.54 11.73 -14.62
CA HIS A 323 -13.03 12.14 -13.31
C HIS A 323 -13.83 13.29 -12.72
N SER A 324 -13.93 13.33 -11.37
CA SER A 324 -14.60 14.42 -10.64
C SER A 324 -13.65 15.17 -9.70
N PHE A 325 -13.75 16.48 -9.67
CA PHE A 325 -12.99 17.36 -8.78
C PHE A 325 -13.91 18.02 -7.77
N PHE A 326 -13.45 18.03 -6.51
CA PHE A 326 -14.16 18.57 -5.35
C PHE A 326 -13.25 19.46 -4.50
N GLY A 327 -13.86 20.41 -3.80
CA GLY A 327 -13.29 21.18 -2.70
C GLY A 327 -14.01 20.82 -1.40
N HIS A 328 -14.43 21.84 -0.64
CA HIS A 328 -15.36 21.80 0.50
C HIS A 328 -14.85 21.10 1.77
N PHE A 329 -14.15 19.97 1.62
CA PHE A 329 -13.76 19.11 2.74
C PHE A 329 -12.40 19.44 3.33
N HIS A 330 -11.60 20.28 2.66
CA HIS A 330 -10.28 20.76 3.13
C HIS A 330 -9.31 19.61 3.45
N GLN A 331 -9.40 18.53 2.68
CA GLN A 331 -8.61 17.31 2.89
C GLN A 331 -8.19 16.77 1.54
N LEU A 332 -6.94 17.01 1.15
CA LEU A 332 -6.39 16.51 -0.09
C LEU A 332 -6.41 14.99 -0.09
N THR A 333 -7.37 14.43 -0.82
CA THR A 333 -7.63 12.99 -0.89
C THR A 333 -8.01 12.63 -2.31
N MET A 334 -7.55 11.46 -2.76
CA MET A 334 -7.84 10.98 -4.11
C MET A 334 -8.46 9.60 -4.05
N GLY A 335 -9.51 9.42 -4.85
CA GLY A 335 -10.09 8.12 -5.15
C GLY A 335 -9.86 7.71 -6.60
N PRO A 336 -10.44 6.59 -7.05
CA PRO A 336 -10.22 6.05 -8.39
C PRO A 336 -10.67 6.99 -9.53
N ALA A 337 -11.80 7.69 -9.35
CA ALA A 337 -12.39 8.57 -10.35
C ALA A 337 -12.80 9.94 -9.77
N TRP A 338 -12.22 10.30 -8.62
CA TRP A 338 -12.42 11.60 -8.02
C TRP A 338 -11.20 12.11 -7.26
N SER A 339 -11.10 13.42 -7.07
CA SER A 339 -10.09 14.07 -6.24
C SER A 339 -10.73 15.20 -5.44
N VAL A 340 -10.33 15.30 -4.17
CA VAL A 340 -10.69 16.39 -3.27
C VAL A 340 -9.47 17.27 -3.10
N ASN A 341 -9.67 18.58 -3.21
CA ASN A 341 -8.64 19.57 -3.02
C ASN A 341 -8.30 19.74 -1.53
N GLY A 342 -7.08 20.23 -1.27
CA GLY A 342 -6.77 20.82 0.03
C GLY A 342 -7.40 22.21 0.16
N SER A 343 -7.05 22.94 1.22
CA SER A 343 -7.48 24.33 1.41
C SER A 343 -6.29 25.27 1.61
N LEU A 344 -6.51 26.55 1.32
CA LEU A 344 -5.49 27.59 1.53
C LEU A 344 -5.51 28.08 2.99
N ILE A 345 -6.68 28.06 3.62
CA ILE A 345 -6.88 28.53 5.00
C ILE A 345 -6.14 27.68 6.02
N GLY A 346 -6.02 26.36 5.79
CA GLY A 346 -5.43 25.42 6.75
C GLY A 346 -6.34 25.15 7.96
N PRO A 347 -5.79 24.64 9.08
CA PRO A 347 -6.57 24.25 10.27
C PRO A 347 -7.29 25.45 10.89
N THR A 348 -8.58 25.28 11.20
CA THR A 348 -9.43 26.29 11.86
C THR A 348 -9.96 25.80 13.19
N ALA A 349 -10.34 26.71 14.08
CA ALA A 349 -10.94 26.36 15.38
C ALA A 349 -12.22 25.53 15.21
N TYR A 350 -13.03 25.81 14.17
CA TYR A 350 -14.21 25.02 13.82
C TYR A 350 -13.84 23.59 13.43
N GLY A 351 -12.86 23.42 12.53
CA GLY A 351 -12.41 22.10 12.09
C GLY A 351 -11.86 21.26 13.25
N LEU A 352 -11.05 21.86 14.12
CA LEU A 352 -10.51 21.19 15.31
C LEU A 352 -11.61 20.81 16.30
N LYS A 353 -12.60 21.70 16.52
CA LYS A 353 -13.77 21.41 17.37
C LYS A 353 -14.56 20.20 16.88
N LEU A 354 -14.64 19.99 15.56
CA LEU A 354 -15.29 18.84 14.96
C LEU A 354 -14.39 17.59 14.85
N GLY A 355 -13.13 17.68 15.29
CA GLY A 355 -12.19 16.58 15.25
C GLY A 355 -11.65 16.27 13.86
N PHE A 356 -11.70 17.23 12.93
CA PHE A 356 -11.08 17.07 11.62
C PHE A 356 -9.55 17.12 11.75
N ALA A 357 -8.87 16.24 11.02
CA ALA A 357 -7.42 16.21 11.02
C ALA A 357 -6.86 17.53 10.44
N PRO A 358 -5.89 18.18 11.11
CA PRO A 358 -5.26 19.37 10.57
C PRO A 358 -4.48 19.02 9.30
N GLU A 359 -4.70 19.79 8.25
CA GLU A 359 -3.96 19.67 6.99
C GLU A 359 -3.19 20.96 6.73
N ARG A 360 -1.93 20.83 6.30
CA ARG A 360 -1.12 22.00 5.96
C ARG A 360 -1.70 22.74 4.73
N PRO A 361 -1.51 24.07 4.61
CA PRO A 361 -2.03 24.84 3.49
C PRO A 361 -1.50 24.36 2.13
N GLN A 362 -2.38 23.77 1.32
CA GLN A 362 -2.01 23.18 0.04
C GLN A 362 -3.18 23.11 -0.94
N GLN A 363 -2.85 22.99 -2.22
CA GLN A 363 -3.83 22.78 -3.30
C GLN A 363 -3.33 21.70 -4.26
N LEU A 364 -4.24 20.97 -4.88
CA LEU A 364 -3.88 19.87 -5.76
C LEU A 364 -3.58 20.37 -7.18
N LEU A 365 -2.43 19.96 -7.71
CA LEU A 365 -2.09 20.05 -9.13
C LEU A 365 -1.98 18.64 -9.72
N ARG A 366 -2.88 18.29 -10.63
CA ARG A 366 -2.86 16.99 -11.34
C ARG A 366 -2.43 17.15 -12.78
N PHE A 367 -1.87 16.09 -13.34
CA PHE A 367 -1.45 16.05 -14.74
C PHE A 367 -2.21 14.94 -15.47
N LEU A 368 -2.89 15.34 -16.56
CA LEU A 368 -3.55 14.44 -17.48
C LEU A 368 -2.73 14.36 -18.76
N ASP A 369 -2.21 13.18 -19.06
CA ASP A 369 -1.46 12.86 -20.27
C ASP A 369 -2.38 12.29 -21.34
N SER A 370 -2.17 12.69 -22.60
CA SER A 370 -3.01 12.30 -23.74
C SER A 370 -3.06 10.79 -23.95
N GLU A 371 -1.94 10.10 -23.69
CA GLU A 371 -1.79 8.67 -23.94
C GLU A 371 -1.98 7.86 -22.66
N ARG A 372 -1.41 8.33 -21.54
CA ARG A 372 -1.35 7.58 -20.28
C ARG A 372 -2.47 7.89 -19.28
N GLY A 373 -3.26 8.94 -19.51
CA GLY A 373 -4.25 9.40 -18.53
C GLY A 373 -3.58 10.09 -17.34
N TRP A 374 -4.03 9.80 -16.11
CA TRP A 374 -3.50 10.46 -14.91
C TRP A 374 -2.05 10.03 -14.61
N THR A 375 -1.09 10.94 -14.73
CA THR A 375 0.35 10.64 -14.59
C THR A 375 1.01 11.29 -13.38
N GLY A 376 0.38 12.33 -12.81
CA GLY A 376 0.94 13.03 -11.66
C GLY A 376 -0.14 13.68 -10.80
N ALA A 377 0.10 13.70 -9.49
CA ALA A 377 -0.70 14.39 -8.51
C ALA A 377 0.25 15.01 -7.47
N PHE A 378 0.28 16.32 -7.39
CA PHE A 378 1.21 17.07 -6.57
C PHE A 378 0.44 17.97 -5.61
N PRO A 379 0.63 17.82 -4.28
CA PRO A 379 0.23 18.85 -3.34
C PRO A 379 1.15 20.06 -3.54
N VAL A 380 0.57 21.18 -3.99
CA VAL A 380 1.27 22.46 -4.09
C VAL A 380 1.14 23.16 -2.75
N LEU A 381 2.24 23.16 -2.01
CA LEU A 381 2.35 23.76 -0.70
C LEU A 381 2.42 25.29 -0.81
N THR A 382 1.83 25.98 0.16
CA THR A 382 1.65 27.44 0.13
C THR A 382 2.15 28.14 1.39
N ASP A 383 2.56 27.37 2.41
CA ASP A 383 3.09 27.85 3.68
C ASP A 383 4.51 28.43 3.57
#